data_AF-A0A371WDF8-F1
#
_entry.id   AF-A0A371WDF8-F1
#
_cell.length_a   1.000
_cell.length_b   1.000
_cell.length_c   1.000
_cell.angle_alpha   90.00
_cell.angle_beta   90.00
_cell.angle_gamma   90.00
#
_symmetry.space_group_name_H-M   'P 1'
#
loop_
_entity.id
_entity.type
_entity.pdbx_description
1 polymer ?
#
loop_
_entity_poly.entity_id
_entity_poly.type
_entity_poly.pdbx_seq_one_letter_code
_entity_poly.pdbx_strand_id
1 'polypeptide(L)'
;MLDDVQLEKHRPLRLTQRPMRRLPFECIALLLQGGGALGAYQGGVYEALVEAGLHPDWTAGISIGAINAAIIAGNPPHERVAKLRQFWELVTSPGPLGYDTDLTALLKGDAARAMLNRWSAGQALSMGASGF
;
A
#
# COMPACT_ATOMS: atom_id res chain seq x y z
N MET A 1 56.29 32.49 17.51
CA MET A 1 54.96 33.12 17.54
C MET A 1 54.39 32.98 16.14
N LEU A 2 53.13 32.53 16.06
CA LEU A 2 52.39 32.05 14.87
C LEU A 2 52.69 30.58 14.49
N ASP A 3 51.74 29.69 14.79
CA ASP A 3 50.86 29.18 13.73
C ASP A 3 49.50 28.76 14.32
N ASP A 4 48.48 29.20 13.58
CA ASP A 4 47.05 29.09 13.78
C ASP A 4 46.49 27.69 13.39
N VAL A 5 45.18 27.53 13.62
CA VAL A 5 44.20 26.71 12.87
C VAL A 5 43.98 25.27 13.37
N GLN A 6 42.78 24.76 13.68
CA GLN A 6 41.38 25.21 13.88
C GLN A 6 40.70 24.04 14.64
N LEU A 7 39.96 24.30 15.73
CA LEU A 7 38.49 24.17 15.83
C LEU A 7 37.86 22.88 15.26
N GLU A 8 37.34 22.03 16.15
CA GLU A 8 36.12 21.26 15.85
C GLU A 8 35.17 21.18 17.05
N LYS A 9 33.94 21.67 16.83
CA LYS A 9 32.87 21.82 17.81
C LYS A 9 32.10 20.51 18.00
N HIS A 10 31.87 20.19 19.29
CA HIS A 10 30.75 19.47 19.92
C HIS A 10 30.10 18.26 19.21
N ARG A 11 30.14 17.10 19.88
CA ARG A 11 29.21 15.97 19.63
C ARG A 11 28.47 15.60 20.93
N PRO A 12 27.12 15.60 20.97
CA PRO A 12 26.38 15.17 22.16
C PRO A 12 26.44 13.64 22.34
N LEU A 13 26.28 13.21 23.59
CA LEU A 13 26.37 11.81 24.04
C LEU A 13 25.30 10.92 23.38
N ARG A 14 25.74 9.79 22.82
CA ARG A 14 24.89 8.77 22.19
C ARG A 14 23.99 8.11 23.23
N LEU A 15 22.68 8.32 23.13
CA LEU A 15 21.70 7.41 23.72
C LEU A 15 21.81 6.06 23.00
N THR A 16 21.98 4.99 23.78
CA THR A 16 22.12 3.61 23.32
C THR A 16 20.89 3.16 22.54
N GLN A 17 20.93 3.29 21.22
CA GLN A 17 19.96 2.64 20.34
C GLN A 17 20.34 1.17 20.21
N ARG A 18 19.43 0.27 20.62
CA ARG A 18 19.46 -1.14 20.19
C ARG A 18 19.72 -1.16 18.68
N PRO A 19 20.65 -1.99 18.17
CA PRO A 19 20.92 -2.01 16.74
C PRO A 19 19.65 -2.49 16.04
N MET A 20 18.91 -1.55 15.44
CA MET A 20 17.92 -1.90 14.44
C MET A 20 18.70 -2.70 13.41
N ARG A 21 18.32 -3.96 13.21
CA ARG A 21 18.93 -4.83 12.21
C ARG A 21 18.69 -4.16 10.86
N ARG A 22 19.64 -3.34 10.39
CA ARG A 22 19.58 -2.79 9.04
C ARG A 22 19.54 -3.99 8.13
N LEU A 23 18.45 -4.14 7.42
CA LEU A 23 18.39 -5.09 6.33
C LEU A 23 19.56 -4.81 5.38
N PRO A 24 20.07 -5.82 4.66
CA PRO A 24 21.22 -5.64 3.78
C PRO A 24 20.92 -4.79 2.54
N PHE A 25 19.78 -4.10 2.51
CA PHE A 25 19.30 -3.27 1.41
C PHE A 25 18.99 -1.86 1.93
N GLU A 26 19.41 -0.86 1.15
CA GLU A 26 19.26 0.57 1.46
C GLU A 26 17.89 1.13 1.08
N CYS A 27 17.13 0.42 0.24
CA CYS A 27 15.85 0.85 -0.30
C CYS A 27 14.86 -0.32 -0.36
N ILE A 28 13.63 -0.09 0.07
CA ILE A 28 12.52 -1.04 0.03
C ILE A 28 11.43 -0.49 -0.90
N ALA A 29 11.13 -1.23 -1.97
CA ALA A 29 10.03 -0.91 -2.87
C ALA A 29 8.88 -1.92 -2.71
N LEU A 30 7.66 -1.42 -2.55
CA LEU A 30 6.43 -2.21 -2.45
C LEU A 30 5.60 -2.08 -3.73
N LEU A 31 5.41 -3.19 -4.44
CA LEU A 31 4.62 -3.25 -5.68
C LEU A 31 3.29 -3.96 -5.42
N LEU A 32 2.19 -3.25 -5.68
CA LEU A 32 0.83 -3.71 -5.38
C LEU A 32 0.10 -4.02 -6.68
N GLN A 33 -0.14 -5.31 -6.92
CA GLN A 33 -0.84 -5.78 -8.10
C GLN A 33 -2.35 -5.43 -8.03
N GLY A 34 -3.03 -5.51 -9.18
CA GLY A 34 -4.49 -5.46 -9.25
C GLY A 34 -5.14 -6.71 -8.62
N GLY A 35 -6.47 -6.83 -8.67
CA GLY A 35 -7.16 -8.03 -8.15
C GLY A 35 -8.48 -7.79 -7.39
N GLY A 36 -9.08 -6.60 -7.52
CA GLY A 36 -10.39 -6.31 -6.90
C GLY A 36 -10.36 -6.42 -5.38
N ALA A 37 -11.32 -7.15 -4.80
CA ALA A 37 -11.47 -7.29 -3.34
C ALA A 37 -10.27 -7.94 -2.64
N LEU A 38 -9.40 -8.66 -3.35
CA LEU A 38 -8.13 -9.16 -2.82
C LEU A 38 -7.17 -8.02 -2.41
N GLY A 39 -7.44 -6.78 -2.83
CA GLY A 39 -6.69 -5.60 -2.38
C GLY A 39 -6.78 -5.37 -0.87
N ALA A 40 -7.82 -5.86 -0.17
CA ALA A 40 -7.92 -5.73 1.29
C ALA A 40 -6.79 -6.47 2.00
N TYR A 41 -6.40 -7.63 1.47
CA TYR A 41 -5.27 -8.40 1.97
C TYR A 41 -3.95 -7.63 1.88
N GLN A 42 -3.77 -6.82 0.82
CA GLN A 42 -2.57 -5.99 0.67
C GLN A 42 -2.43 -4.95 1.80
N GLY A 43 -3.56 -4.48 2.36
CA GLY A 43 -3.55 -3.61 3.55
C GLY A 43 -2.99 -4.31 4.79
N GLY A 44 -3.36 -5.57 5.01
CA GLY A 44 -2.80 -6.39 6.08
C GLY A 44 -1.33 -6.76 5.86
N VAL A 45 -0.91 -7.00 4.62
CA VAL A 45 0.52 -7.17 4.27
C VAL A 45 1.30 -5.91 4.64
N TYR A 46 0.77 -4.72 4.32
CA TYR A 46 1.41 -3.47 4.69
C TYR A 46 1.52 -3.27 6.21
N GLU A 47 0.47 -3.61 6.97
CA GLU A 47 0.46 -3.58 8.43
C GLU A 47 1.57 -4.49 9.00
N ALA A 48 1.69 -5.73 8.52
CA ALA A 48 2.73 -6.66 8.95
C ALA A 48 4.16 -6.18 8.62
N LEU A 49 4.36 -5.51 7.48
CA LEU A 49 5.65 -4.89 7.14
C LEU A 49 6.02 -3.81 8.16
N VAL A 50 5.08 -2.92 8.49
CA VAL A 50 5.28 -1.86 9.48
C VAL A 50 5.60 -2.43 10.87
N GLU A 51 4.89 -3.48 11.30
CA GLU A 51 5.15 -4.18 12.57
C GLU A 51 6.55 -4.81 12.60
N ALA A 52 7.05 -5.28 11.46
CA ALA A 52 8.40 -5.80 11.31
C ALA A 52 9.49 -4.71 11.20
N GLY A 53 9.12 -3.42 11.27
CA GLY A 53 10.03 -2.29 11.08
C GLY A 53 10.46 -2.10 9.62
N LEU A 54 9.70 -2.65 8.68
CA LEU A 54 9.93 -2.57 7.24
C LEU A 54 9.05 -1.45 6.66
N HIS A 55 9.65 -0.29 6.45
CA HIS A 55 8.96 0.86 5.87
C HIS A 55 9.38 1.02 4.41
N PRO A 56 8.47 0.83 3.43
CA PRO A 56 8.79 1.07 2.03
C PRO A 56 9.14 2.54 1.77
N ASP A 57 10.22 2.75 1.03
CA ASP A 57 10.63 4.05 0.49
C ASP A 57 9.83 4.38 -0.78
N TRP A 58 9.50 3.36 -1.57
CA TRP A 58 8.72 3.47 -2.78
C TRP A 58 7.50 2.57 -2.75
N THR A 59 6.39 3.08 -3.28
CA THR A 59 5.18 2.30 -3.53
C THR A 59 4.73 2.50 -4.96
N ALA A 60 4.42 1.41 -5.64
CA ALA A 60 3.79 1.42 -6.95
C ALA A 60 2.61 0.46 -6.94
N GLY A 61 1.61 0.71 -7.77
CA GLY A 61 0.52 -0.25 -7.92
C GLY A 61 -0.31 -0.02 -9.16
N ILE A 62 -1.08 -1.05 -9.53
CA ILE A 62 -1.99 -1.02 -10.66
C ILE A 62 -3.42 -1.27 -10.19
N SER A 63 -4.39 -0.58 -10.79
CA SER A 63 -5.82 -0.72 -10.44
C SER A 63 -6.04 -0.52 -8.92
N ILE A 64 -6.65 -1.48 -8.21
CA ILE A 64 -6.85 -1.40 -6.76
C ILE A 64 -5.55 -1.26 -5.97
N GLY A 65 -4.45 -1.85 -6.48
CA GLY A 65 -3.12 -1.68 -5.91
C GLY A 65 -2.62 -0.24 -6.04
N ALA A 66 -3.03 0.51 -7.07
CA ALA A 66 -2.70 1.92 -7.21
C ALA A 66 -3.39 2.77 -6.12
N ILE A 67 -4.63 2.42 -5.75
CA ILE A 67 -5.35 3.09 -4.66
C ILE A 67 -4.63 2.83 -3.33
N ASN A 68 -4.30 1.57 -3.02
CA ASN A 68 -3.53 1.23 -1.83
C ASN A 68 -2.16 1.96 -1.81
N ALA A 69 -1.45 2.00 -2.94
CA ALA A 69 -0.17 2.72 -3.06
C ALA A 69 -0.35 4.22 -2.80
N ALA A 70 -1.38 4.85 -3.34
CA ALA A 70 -1.69 6.25 -3.11
C ALA A 70 -2.03 6.54 -1.64
N ILE A 71 -2.79 5.65 -0.97
CA ILE A 71 -3.09 5.79 0.47
C ILE A 71 -1.80 5.68 1.29
N ILE A 72 -0.90 4.75 0.97
CA ILE A 72 0.37 4.58 1.68
C ILE A 72 1.27 5.80 1.48
N ALA A 73 1.43 6.27 0.23
CA ALA A 73 2.30 7.39 -0.09
C ALA A 73 1.75 8.74 0.42
N GLY A 74 0.43 8.93 0.36
CA GLY A 74 -0.23 10.21 0.65
C GLY A 74 -0.49 10.50 2.12
N ASN A 75 -0.24 9.56 3.03
CA ASN A 75 -0.52 9.72 4.46
C ASN A 75 0.76 9.62 5.31
N PRO A 76 0.83 10.30 6.48
CA PRO A 76 1.96 10.20 7.38
C PRO A 76 2.09 8.76 7.92
N PRO A 77 3.31 8.27 8.22
CA PRO A 77 3.55 6.86 8.55
C PRO A 77 2.61 6.24 9.60
N HIS A 78 2.26 7.02 10.63
CA HIS A 78 1.41 6.56 11.74
C HIS A 78 -0.09 6.46 11.39
N GLU A 79 -0.54 7.01 10.26
CA GLU A 79 -1.94 6.97 9.83
C GLU A 79 -2.21 5.94 8.73
N ARG A 80 -1.18 5.50 8.01
CA ARG A 80 -1.34 4.71 6.76
C ARG A 80 -2.18 3.45 6.94
N VAL A 81 -1.94 2.67 8.01
CA VAL A 81 -2.70 1.46 8.31
C VAL A 81 -4.17 1.80 8.61
N ALA A 82 -4.41 2.82 9.44
CA ALA A 82 -5.77 3.26 9.77
C ALA A 82 -6.54 3.73 8.53
N LYS A 83 -5.89 4.46 7.61
CA LYS A 83 -6.49 4.93 6.36
C LYS A 83 -6.78 3.80 5.38
N LEU A 84 -5.88 2.82 5.27
CA LEU A 84 -6.12 1.60 4.50
C LEU A 84 -7.34 0.87 5.05
N ARG A 85 -7.41 0.66 6.37
CA ARG A 85 -8.54 0.01 7.03
C ARG A 85 -9.85 0.76 6.80
N GLN A 86 -9.85 2.08 7.01
CA GLN A 86 -11.01 2.94 6.76
C GLN A 86 -11.50 2.84 5.31
N PHE A 87 -10.59 2.86 4.34
CA PHE A 87 -10.96 2.70 2.93
C PHE A 87 -11.63 1.34 2.70
N TRP A 88 -11.04 0.25 3.19
CA TRP A 88 -11.56 -1.09 3.01
C TRP A 88 -12.89 -1.31 3.74
N GLU A 89 -13.05 -0.79 4.95
CA GLU A 89 -14.32 -0.78 5.67
C GLU A 89 -15.39 -0.01 4.89
N LEU A 90 -15.07 1.17 4.35
CA LEU A 90 -16.01 1.97 3.57
C LEU A 90 -16.49 1.26 2.31
N VAL A 91 -15.59 0.64 1.53
CA VAL A 91 -15.95 -0.03 0.27
C VAL A 91 -16.57 -1.41 0.47
N THR A 92 -16.51 -1.97 1.69
CA THR A 92 -17.13 -3.25 2.05
C THR A 92 -18.34 -3.13 2.96
N SER A 93 -18.60 -1.95 3.54
CA SER A 93 -19.75 -1.72 4.42
C SER A 93 -21.07 -1.76 3.64
N PRO A 94 -22.11 -2.44 4.15
CA PRO A 94 -23.47 -2.26 3.66
C PRO A 94 -23.88 -0.81 3.90
N GLY A 95 -24.33 -0.10 2.86
CA GLY A 95 -24.77 1.28 2.99
C GLY A 95 -25.94 1.46 3.99
N PRO A 96 -26.14 2.65 4.57
CA PRO A 96 -27.17 2.91 5.60
C PRO A 96 -28.62 2.70 5.11
N LEU A 97 -28.81 2.69 3.80
CA LEU A 97 -30.08 2.40 3.14
C LEU A 97 -29.93 1.01 2.51
N GLY A 98 -30.59 0.02 3.11
CA GLY A 98 -30.61 -1.34 2.61
C GLY A 98 -30.83 -1.39 1.10
N TYR A 99 -29.85 -1.96 0.42
CA TYR A 99 -29.94 -2.67 -0.87
C TYR A 99 -30.56 -2.05 -2.13
N ASP A 100 -30.97 -0.78 -2.17
CA ASP A 100 -31.66 -0.22 -3.35
C ASP A 100 -30.93 0.95 -4.04
N THR A 101 -29.60 0.87 -4.19
CA THR A 101 -28.86 1.73 -5.12
C THR A 101 -28.06 0.87 -6.08
N ASP A 102 -28.15 1.16 -7.38
CA ASP A 102 -27.46 0.46 -8.49
C ASP A 102 -25.97 0.15 -8.22
N LEU A 103 -25.31 0.98 -7.40
CA LEU A 103 -23.94 0.78 -6.91
C LEU A 103 -23.73 -0.46 -6.03
N THR A 104 -24.76 -0.90 -5.31
CA THR A 104 -24.71 -2.09 -4.44
C THR A 104 -25.03 -3.36 -5.20
N ALA A 105 -25.87 -3.30 -6.25
CA ALA A 105 -26.05 -4.40 -7.21
C ALA A 105 -24.78 -4.61 -8.04
N LEU A 106 -24.05 -3.54 -8.33
CA LEU A 106 -22.65 -3.61 -8.75
C LEU A 106 -21.86 -4.35 -7.64
N LEU A 107 -21.71 -3.86 -6.42
CA LEU A 107 -20.79 -4.48 -5.46
C LEU A 107 -21.16 -5.90 -4.93
N LYS A 108 -22.44 -6.32 -4.95
CA LYS A 108 -22.93 -7.66 -4.53
C LYS A 108 -22.56 -8.76 -5.52
N GLY A 109 -21.30 -9.19 -5.56
CA GLY A 109 -20.89 -10.37 -6.31
C GLY A 109 -20.97 -10.24 -7.84
N ASP A 110 -21.85 -9.41 -8.39
CA ASP A 110 -22.06 -9.17 -9.81
C ASP A 110 -21.12 -8.12 -10.36
N ALA A 111 -20.54 -7.21 -9.58
CA ALA A 111 -19.38 -6.41 -9.96
C ALA A 111 -18.07 -6.95 -9.47
N ALA A 112 -18.03 -7.80 -8.44
CA ALA A 112 -16.87 -8.65 -8.29
C ALA A 112 -16.73 -9.55 -9.53
N ARG A 113 -17.83 -10.19 -9.97
CA ARG A 113 -17.92 -10.91 -11.24
C ARG A 113 -17.79 -10.00 -12.44
N ALA A 114 -18.39 -8.82 -12.50
CA ALA A 114 -18.27 -7.94 -13.67
C ALA A 114 -16.89 -7.30 -13.75
N MET A 115 -16.22 -7.05 -12.63
CA MET A 115 -14.84 -6.59 -12.61
C MET A 115 -13.90 -7.73 -13.00
N LEU A 116 -14.10 -8.95 -12.48
CA LEU A 116 -13.39 -10.16 -12.93
C LEU A 116 -13.63 -10.40 -14.42
N ASN A 117 -14.87 -10.35 -14.89
CA ASN A 117 -15.23 -10.52 -16.29
C ASN A 117 -14.66 -9.39 -17.17
N ARG A 118 -14.68 -8.13 -16.72
CA ARG A 118 -14.07 -7.01 -17.43
C ARG A 118 -12.55 -7.12 -17.46
N TRP A 119 -11.94 -7.64 -16.41
CA TRP A 119 -10.50 -7.88 -16.36
C TRP A 119 -10.09 -9.06 -17.24
N SER A 120 -10.81 -10.18 -17.17
CA SER A 120 -10.64 -11.33 -18.07
C SER A 120 -10.86 -10.93 -19.53
N ALA A 121 -11.88 -10.10 -19.82
CA ALA A 121 -12.12 -9.56 -21.16
C ALA A 121 -11.01 -8.60 -21.59
N GLY A 122 -10.56 -7.70 -20.73
CA GLY A 122 -9.45 -6.79 -21.03
C GLY A 122 -8.13 -7.52 -21.24
N GLN A 123 -7.88 -8.59 -20.49
CA GLN A 123 -6.70 -9.44 -20.65
C GLN A 123 -6.79 -10.25 -21.95
N ALA A 124 -7.95 -10.82 -22.30
CA ALA A 124 -8.18 -11.50 -23.57
C ALA A 124 -8.05 -10.56 -24.78
N LEU A 125 -8.50 -9.31 -24.65
CA LEU A 125 -8.31 -8.28 -25.69
C LEU A 125 -6.84 -7.87 -25.86
N SER A 126 -6.06 -7.85 -24.77
CA SER A 126 -4.68 -7.37 -24.78
C SER A 126 -3.65 -8.44 -25.09
N MET A 127 -3.91 -9.70 -24.70
CA MET A 127 -2.96 -10.82 -24.82
C MET A 127 -3.47 -11.95 -25.73
N GLY A 128 -4.69 -11.82 -26.26
CA GLY A 128 -5.37 -12.90 -26.96
C GLY A 128 -6.00 -13.91 -25.99
N ALA A 129 -7.02 -14.63 -26.44
CA ALA A 129 -7.57 -15.76 -25.71
C ALA A 129 -6.72 -17.02 -26.00
N SER A 130 -6.23 -17.70 -24.97
CA SER A 130 -5.46 -18.93 -25.16
C SER A 130 -6.37 -20.06 -25.65
N GLY A 131 -6.13 -20.53 -26.89
CA GLY A 131 -6.82 -21.69 -27.47
C GLY A 131 -7.61 -21.46 -28.76
N PHE A 132 -7.52 -20.29 -29.39
CA PHE A 132 -7.99 -20.01 -30.76
C PHE A 132 -6.88 -19.34 -31.58
#